data_AF-A0A142YCF0-F1
#
_entry.id   AF-A0A142YCF0-F1
#
_cell.length_a   1.000
_cell.length_b   1.000
_cell.length_c   1.000
_cell.angle_alpha   90.00
_cell.angle_beta   90.00
_cell.angle_gamma   90.00
#
_symmetry.space_group_name_H-M   'P 1'
#
loop_
_entity.id
_entity.type
_entity.pdbx_description
1 polymer ?
#
loop_
_entity_poly.entity_id
_entity_poly.type
_entity_poly.pdbx_seq_one_letter_code
_entity_poly.pdbx_strand_id
1 'polypeptide(L)'
;MEPPRSEPVSLAKALSIKNRLAGRLVQARANVETYNSILAGQRDEEGRTSVDVRAEYERLLNLQEALVAVKAAIQRANVAIYEDVLRLGEKKSLIQMLNGLNTKHGAEPGYNGAEYRYSATITKPEVLEMVRSLEAEIDKLQDRLNQYNASTRVELPQAVLDLAG
;
A
#
# COMPACT_ATOMS: atom_id res chain seq x y z
N MET A 1 -0.34 -26.89 25.39
CA MET A 1 -1.06 -26.05 24.42
C MET A 1 -0.61 -26.48 23.04
N GLU A 2 -1.53 -26.99 22.23
CA GLU A 2 -1.25 -27.29 20.82
C GLU A 2 -0.98 -25.96 20.09
N PRO A 3 0.05 -25.87 19.22
CA PRO A 3 0.31 -24.63 18.50
C PRO A 3 -0.92 -24.26 17.64
N PRO A 4 -1.27 -22.96 17.54
CA PRO A 4 -2.39 -22.53 16.72
C PRO A 4 -2.17 -23.00 15.28
N ARG A 5 -3.20 -23.60 14.67
CA ARG A 5 -3.16 -24.09 13.29
C ARG A 5 -2.73 -22.96 12.35
N SER A 6 -1.72 -23.21 11.51
CA SER A 6 -1.28 -22.31 10.44
C SER A 6 -1.43 -22.97 9.09
N GLU A 7 -1.66 -22.17 8.04
CA GLU A 7 -1.65 -22.64 6.66
C GLU A 7 -0.65 -21.83 5.82
N PRO A 8 0.09 -22.51 4.91
CA PRO A 8 0.97 -21.84 3.97
C PRO A 8 0.17 -21.18 2.84
N VAL A 9 0.36 -19.87 2.65
CA VAL A 9 -0.19 -19.11 1.52
C VAL A 9 0.93 -18.46 0.71
N SER A 10 0.70 -18.10 -0.56
CA SER A 10 1.68 -17.28 -1.28
C SER A 10 1.80 -15.90 -0.65
N LEU A 11 2.97 -15.27 -0.74
CA LEU A 11 3.19 -13.90 -0.30
C LEU A 11 2.23 -12.92 -1.02
N ALA A 12 1.94 -13.16 -2.31
CA ALA A 12 0.92 -12.45 -3.06
C ALA A 12 -0.48 -12.56 -2.41
N LYS A 13 -0.86 -13.77 -1.97
CA LYS A 13 -2.12 -14.00 -1.27
C LYS A 13 -2.11 -13.32 0.11
N ALA A 14 -1.01 -13.36 0.85
CA ALA A 14 -0.87 -12.67 2.12
C ALA A 14 -1.00 -11.15 1.98
N LEU A 15 -0.42 -10.55 0.93
CA LEU A 15 -0.60 -9.13 0.60
C LEU A 15 -2.07 -8.78 0.33
N SER A 16 -2.79 -9.64 -0.41
CA SER A 16 -4.23 -9.50 -0.64
C SER A 16 -5.04 -9.60 0.66
N ILE A 17 -4.73 -10.58 1.52
CA ILE A 17 -5.34 -10.75 2.85
C ILE A 17 -5.13 -9.50 3.71
N LYS A 18 -3.90 -8.98 3.77
CA LYS A 18 -3.58 -7.74 4.50
C LYS A 18 -4.48 -6.57 4.05
N ASN A 19 -4.64 -6.38 2.74
CA ASN A 19 -5.46 -5.27 2.21
C ASN A 19 -6.94 -5.45 2.56
N ARG A 20 -7.45 -6.69 2.51
CA ARG A 20 -8.83 -7.00 2.90
C ARG A 20 -9.08 -6.78 4.39
N LEU A 21 -8.18 -7.26 5.24
CA LEU A 21 -8.25 -7.03 6.69
C LEU A 21 -8.21 -5.55 7.02
N ALA A 22 -7.35 -4.77 6.35
CA ALA A 22 -7.30 -3.32 6.52
C ALA A 22 -8.64 -2.65 6.13
N GLY A 23 -9.27 -3.05 5.02
CA GLY A 23 -10.59 -2.55 4.64
C GLY A 23 -11.68 -2.90 5.66
N ARG A 24 -11.72 -4.16 6.12
CA ARG A 24 -12.66 -4.62 7.16
C ARG A 24 -12.44 -3.89 8.49
N LEU A 25 -11.20 -3.60 8.85
CA LEU A 25 -10.85 -2.84 10.05
C LEU A 25 -11.39 -1.41 9.98
N VAL A 26 -11.22 -0.73 8.84
CA VAL A 26 -11.78 0.60 8.61
C VAL A 26 -13.30 0.58 8.74
N GLN A 27 -13.98 -0.43 8.18
CA GLN A 27 -15.43 -0.57 8.30
C GLN A 27 -15.88 -0.78 9.76
N ALA A 28 -15.27 -1.72 10.49
CA ALA A 28 -15.61 -1.97 11.89
C ALA A 28 -15.38 -0.74 12.76
N ARG A 29 -14.29 -0.01 12.51
CA ARG A 29 -14.01 1.27 13.18
C ARG A 29 -15.09 2.30 12.90
N ALA A 30 -15.46 2.49 11.64
CA ALA A 30 -16.50 3.45 11.26
C ALA A 30 -17.85 3.10 11.90
N ASN A 31 -18.21 1.82 11.98
CA ASN A 31 -19.41 1.36 12.67
C ASN A 31 -19.38 1.73 14.16
N VAL A 32 -18.27 1.46 14.85
CA VAL A 32 -18.12 1.83 16.27
C VAL A 32 -18.22 3.33 16.46
N GLU A 33 -17.48 4.12 15.68
CA GLU A 33 -17.46 5.59 15.79
C GLU A 33 -18.83 6.21 15.50
N THR A 34 -19.57 5.67 14.52
CA THR A 34 -20.88 6.20 14.09
C THR A 34 -22.01 5.82 15.05
N TYR A 35 -22.04 4.57 15.53
CA TYR A 35 -23.20 4.02 16.23
C TYR A 35 -23.05 3.94 17.76
N ASN A 36 -21.88 4.25 18.33
CA ASN A 36 -21.66 4.22 19.78
C ASN A 36 -22.54 5.25 20.53
N SER A 37 -22.79 6.42 19.91
CA SER A 37 -23.67 7.45 20.45
C SER A 37 -24.68 7.87 19.39
N ILE A 38 -25.97 7.62 19.67
CA ILE A 38 -27.09 7.89 18.76
C ILE A 38 -28.22 8.57 19.53
N LEU A 39 -29.20 9.15 18.83
CA LEU A 39 -30.30 9.89 19.47
C LEU A 39 -31.18 8.96 20.32
N ALA A 40 -31.66 9.50 21.44
CA ALA A 40 -32.67 8.83 22.26
C ALA A 40 -33.93 8.57 21.40
N GLY A 41 -34.31 7.30 21.25
CA GLY A 41 -35.40 6.85 20.35
C GLY A 41 -34.93 6.09 19.11
N GLN A 42 -33.63 6.08 18.79
CA GLN A 42 -33.06 5.21 17.74
C GLN A 42 -32.68 3.81 18.25
N ARG A 43 -32.91 3.55 19.54
CA ARG A 43 -32.82 2.22 20.14
C ARG A 43 -34.23 1.63 20.24
N ASP A 44 -34.37 0.34 19.97
CA ASP A 44 -35.62 -0.37 20.24
C ASP A 44 -35.88 -0.49 21.75
N GLU A 45 -37.04 -1.05 22.13
CA GLU A 45 -37.44 -1.23 23.53
C GLU A 45 -36.46 -2.10 24.34
N GLU A 46 -35.64 -2.90 23.67
CA GLU A 46 -34.60 -3.75 24.25
C GLU A 46 -33.20 -3.07 24.21
N GLY A 47 -33.12 -1.81 23.79
CA GLY A 47 -31.88 -1.03 23.73
C GLY A 47 -31.00 -1.32 22.51
N ARG A 48 -31.47 -2.15 21.56
CA ARG A 48 -30.74 -2.57 20.36
C ARG A 48 -30.85 -1.54 19.26
N THR A 49 -29.91 -1.61 18.32
CA THR A 49 -29.89 -0.76 17.12
C THR A 49 -29.64 -1.62 15.89
N SER A 50 -29.65 -1.02 14.70
CA SER A 50 -29.27 -1.73 13.46
C SER A 50 -27.84 -2.26 13.49
N VAL A 51 -26.97 -1.76 14.37
CA VAL A 51 -25.58 -2.19 14.54
C VAL A 51 -25.31 -2.59 15.99
N ASP A 52 -24.78 -3.78 16.19
CA ASP A 52 -24.22 -4.18 17.47
C ASP A 52 -22.81 -3.59 17.64
N VAL A 53 -22.73 -2.43 18.27
CA VAL A 53 -21.46 -1.71 18.51
C VAL A 53 -20.47 -2.54 19.33
N ARG A 54 -20.95 -3.37 20.27
CA ARG A 54 -20.06 -4.20 21.09
C ARG A 54 -19.45 -5.31 20.25
N ALA A 55 -20.25 -5.98 19.44
CA ALA A 55 -19.75 -6.98 18.50
C ALA A 55 -18.78 -6.37 17.47
N GLU A 56 -19.07 -5.17 16.95
CA GLU A 56 -18.18 -4.46 16.04
C GLU A 56 -16.86 -4.03 16.70
N TYR A 57 -16.88 -3.68 17.99
CA TYR A 57 -15.66 -3.39 18.75
C TYR A 57 -14.80 -4.64 18.97
N GLU A 58 -15.39 -5.77 19.36
CA GLU A 58 -14.65 -7.04 19.45
C GLU A 58 -14.08 -7.48 18.09
N ARG A 59 -14.88 -7.31 17.03
CA ARG A 59 -14.43 -7.54 15.66
C ARG A 59 -13.24 -6.63 15.28
N LEU A 60 -13.28 -5.36 15.67
CA LEU A 60 -12.18 -4.41 15.45
C LEU A 60 -10.89 -4.93 16.09
N LEU A 61 -10.92 -5.35 17.36
CA LEU A 61 -9.76 -5.86 18.08
C LEU A 61 -9.18 -7.13 17.40
N ASN A 62 -10.05 -8.07 17.03
CA ASN A 62 -9.63 -9.28 16.31
C ASN A 62 -8.99 -8.96 14.94
N LEU A 63 -9.54 -7.98 14.21
CA LEU A 63 -8.97 -7.51 12.96
C LEU A 63 -7.61 -6.82 13.14
N GLN A 64 -7.40 -6.10 14.26
CA GLN A 64 -6.11 -5.49 14.58
C GLN A 64 -5.03 -6.56 14.79
N GLU A 65 -5.31 -7.57 15.63
CA GLU A 65 -4.39 -8.68 15.89
C GLU A 65 -4.08 -9.48 14.62
N ALA A 66 -5.10 -9.76 13.80
CA ALA A 66 -4.91 -10.42 12.52
C ALA A 66 -4.04 -9.59 11.56
N LEU A 67 -4.20 -8.26 11.56
CA LEU A 67 -3.40 -7.36 10.75
C LEU A 67 -1.93 -7.31 11.21
N VAL A 68 -1.68 -7.38 12.51
CA VAL A 68 -0.32 -7.49 13.07
C VAL A 68 0.32 -8.81 12.61
N ALA A 69 -0.38 -9.93 12.76
CA ALA A 69 0.13 -11.24 12.37
C ALA A 69 0.52 -11.30 10.89
N VAL A 70 -0.36 -10.86 9.98
CA VAL A 70 -0.06 -10.88 8.53
C VAL A 70 1.06 -9.90 8.15
N LYS A 71 1.12 -8.71 8.77
CA LYS A 71 2.21 -7.74 8.53
C LYS A 71 3.56 -8.32 8.96
N ALA A 72 3.61 -8.96 10.12
CA ALA A 72 4.84 -9.58 10.62
C ALA A 72 5.30 -10.73 9.71
N ALA A 73 4.38 -11.58 9.24
CA ALA A 73 4.69 -12.65 8.30
C ALA A 73 5.22 -12.12 6.95
N ILE A 74 4.55 -11.11 6.38
CA ILE A 74 4.99 -10.43 5.16
C ILE A 74 6.39 -9.82 5.36
N GLN A 75 6.62 -9.12 6.47
CA GLN A 75 7.89 -8.46 6.71
C GLN A 75 9.05 -9.46 6.79
N ARG A 76 8.86 -10.59 7.46
CA ARG A 76 9.87 -11.67 7.50
C ARG A 76 10.16 -12.22 6.11
N ALA A 77 9.14 -12.43 5.28
CA ALA A 77 9.31 -12.93 3.92
C ALA A 77 9.97 -11.91 2.98
N ASN A 78 9.74 -10.62 3.21
CA ASN A 78 10.29 -9.54 2.39
C ASN A 78 11.79 -9.33 2.59
N VAL A 79 12.40 -9.83 3.67
CA VAL A 79 13.83 -9.63 3.95
C VAL A 79 14.71 -10.01 2.74
N ALA A 80 14.39 -11.10 2.04
CA ALA A 80 15.17 -11.58 0.90
C ALA A 80 15.08 -10.71 -0.37
N ILE A 81 14.04 -9.87 -0.48
CA ILE A 81 13.81 -8.98 -1.63
C ILE A 81 13.81 -7.50 -1.23
N TYR A 82 14.20 -7.19 0.00
CA TYR A 82 14.04 -5.85 0.56
C TYR A 82 14.84 -4.81 -0.22
N GLU A 83 16.05 -5.17 -0.67
CA GLU A 83 16.86 -4.30 -1.51
C GLU A 83 16.17 -4.00 -2.86
N ASP A 84 15.56 -4.99 -3.51
CA ASP A 84 14.84 -4.78 -4.76
C ASP A 84 13.62 -3.87 -4.58
N VAL A 85 12.92 -3.97 -3.43
CA VAL A 85 11.84 -3.03 -3.06
C VAL A 85 12.36 -1.61 -2.89
N LEU A 86 13.49 -1.43 -2.21
CA LEU A 86 14.11 -0.10 -2.02
C LEU A 86 14.58 0.48 -3.36
N ARG A 87 15.27 -0.32 -4.20
CA ARG A 87 15.70 0.07 -5.54
C ARG A 87 14.54 0.50 -6.41
N LEU A 88 13.42 -0.21 -6.36
CA LEU A 88 12.20 0.18 -7.06
C LEU A 88 11.70 1.56 -6.59
N GLY A 89 11.73 1.82 -5.28
CA GLY A 89 11.41 3.12 -4.70
C GLY A 89 12.31 4.24 -5.21
N GLU A 90 13.63 4.06 -5.12
CA GLU A 90 14.61 5.06 -5.56
C GLU A 90 14.51 5.38 -7.05
N LYS A 91 14.26 4.37 -7.91
CA LYS A 91 14.06 4.59 -9.34
C LYS A 91 12.80 5.40 -9.63
N LYS A 92 11.71 5.15 -8.92
CA LYS A 92 10.48 5.94 -9.04
C LYS A 92 10.68 7.38 -8.59
N SER A 93 11.40 7.59 -7.47
CA SER A 93 11.77 8.92 -6.99
C SER A 93 12.63 9.67 -8.00
N LEU A 94 13.59 8.99 -8.65
CA LEU A 94 14.41 9.58 -9.71
C LEU A 94 13.58 9.97 -10.94
N ILE A 95 12.67 9.12 -11.40
CA ILE A 95 11.72 9.46 -12.49
C ILE A 95 10.90 10.69 -12.10
N GLN A 96 10.40 10.77 -10.86
CA GLN A 96 9.63 11.92 -10.39
C GLN A 96 10.46 13.21 -10.45
N MET A 97 11.73 13.17 -10.02
CA MET A 97 12.64 14.32 -10.11
C MET A 97 12.91 14.72 -11.57
N LEU A 98 13.22 13.75 -12.44
CA LEU A 98 13.48 13.98 -13.86
C LEU A 98 12.26 14.59 -14.58
N ASN A 99 11.06 14.11 -14.28
CA ASN A 99 9.82 14.65 -14.83
C ASN A 99 9.55 16.09 -14.36
N GLY A 100 10.04 16.48 -13.18
CA GLY A 100 9.99 17.85 -12.65
C GLY A 100 11.15 18.75 -13.09
N LEU A 101 12.15 18.22 -13.81
CA LEU A 101 13.34 18.97 -14.16
C LEU A 101 13.02 20.06 -15.19
N ASN A 102 13.45 21.30 -14.91
CA ASN A 102 13.36 22.39 -15.88
C ASN A 102 14.33 22.13 -17.04
N THR A 103 13.78 21.94 -18.22
CA THR A 103 14.51 21.59 -19.45
C THR A 103 14.42 22.67 -20.53
N LYS A 104 14.08 23.91 -20.15
CA LYS A 104 14.06 25.06 -21.05
C LYS A 104 15.42 25.23 -21.75
N HIS A 105 15.39 25.31 -23.07
CA HIS A 105 16.58 25.47 -23.89
C HIS A 105 16.22 26.34 -25.10
N GLY A 106 17.04 27.35 -25.38
CA GLY A 106 16.79 28.33 -26.43
C GLY A 106 16.29 29.68 -25.92
N ALA A 107 15.83 30.51 -26.84
CA ALA A 107 15.37 31.88 -26.56
C ALA A 107 13.88 31.91 -26.20
N GLU A 108 13.53 32.66 -25.15
CA GLU A 108 12.16 32.96 -24.76
C GLU A 108 11.99 34.48 -24.50
N PRO A 109 10.87 35.08 -24.93
CA PRO A 109 10.59 36.48 -24.64
C PRO A 109 10.23 36.68 -23.16
N GLY A 110 10.85 37.68 -22.54
CA GLY A 110 10.52 38.19 -21.23
C GLY A 110 9.32 39.14 -21.25
N TYR A 111 8.62 39.24 -20.12
CA TYR A 111 7.47 40.16 -19.96
C TYR A 111 7.81 41.64 -20.19
N ASN A 112 9.09 42.01 -20.07
CA ASN A 112 9.63 43.35 -20.30
C ASN A 112 10.15 43.55 -21.73
N GLY A 113 9.92 42.62 -22.65
CA GLY A 113 10.45 42.66 -24.02
C GLY A 113 11.93 42.26 -24.15
N ALA A 114 12.60 41.88 -23.05
CA ALA A 114 13.96 41.33 -23.11
C ALA A 114 13.93 39.85 -23.52
N GLU A 115 14.82 39.41 -24.42
CA GLU A 115 14.99 37.99 -24.75
C GLU A 115 15.88 37.31 -23.70
N TYR A 116 15.39 36.22 -23.11
CA TYR A 116 16.18 35.35 -22.24
C TYR A 116 16.59 34.10 -23.01
N ARG A 117 17.89 33.78 -23.00
CA ARG A 117 18.41 32.56 -23.62
C ARG A 117 18.76 31.53 -22.55
N TYR A 118 17.97 30.48 -22.48
CA TYR A 118 18.18 29.35 -21.58
C TYR A 118 19.10 28.31 -22.23
N SER A 119 19.95 27.69 -21.42
CA SER A 119 20.78 26.56 -21.83
C SER A 119 20.64 25.46 -20.78
N ALA A 120 19.79 24.47 -21.05
CA ALA A 120 19.70 23.28 -20.23
C ALA A 120 20.97 22.41 -20.39
N THR A 121 21.58 22.03 -19.27
CA THR A 121 22.68 21.04 -19.25
C THR A 121 22.18 19.62 -19.52
N ILE A 122 20.99 19.29 -19.00
CA ILE A 122 20.26 18.07 -19.34
C ILE A 122 19.03 18.49 -20.12
N THR A 123 19.02 18.22 -21.41
CA THR A 123 17.96 18.64 -22.31
C THR A 123 16.71 17.76 -22.17
N LYS A 124 15.56 18.25 -22.66
CA LYS A 124 14.31 17.48 -22.63
C LYS A 124 14.43 16.10 -23.30
N PRO A 125 15.05 15.96 -24.49
CA PRO A 125 15.28 14.64 -25.08
C PRO A 125 16.10 13.71 -24.20
N GLU A 126 17.17 14.19 -23.58
CA GLU A 126 18.00 13.40 -22.65
C GLU A 126 17.19 12.93 -21.44
N VAL A 127 16.39 13.82 -20.83
CA VAL A 127 15.47 13.45 -19.74
C VAL A 127 14.52 12.32 -20.17
N LEU A 128 13.94 12.41 -21.37
CA LEU A 128 13.03 11.37 -21.87
C LEU A 128 13.74 10.01 -22.07
N GLU A 129 14.99 10.01 -22.55
CA GLU A 129 15.78 8.77 -22.63
C GLU A 129 16.12 8.20 -21.24
N MET A 130 16.51 9.06 -20.29
CA MET A 130 16.79 8.63 -18.91
C MET A 130 15.55 7.99 -18.27
N VAL A 131 14.37 8.61 -18.45
CA VAL A 131 13.10 8.07 -17.95
C VAL A 131 12.79 6.72 -18.59
N ARG A 132 12.89 6.58 -19.92
CA ARG A 132 12.69 5.30 -20.61
C ARG A 132 13.61 4.19 -20.09
N SER A 133 14.88 4.49 -19.86
CA SER A 133 15.83 3.52 -19.31
C SER A 133 15.43 3.08 -17.91
N LEU A 134 15.03 4.03 -17.06
CA LEU A 134 14.56 3.74 -15.70
C LEU A 134 13.27 2.93 -15.70
N GLU A 135 12.34 3.20 -16.60
CA GLU A 135 11.10 2.43 -16.77
C GLU A 135 11.41 0.98 -17.14
N ALA A 136 12.31 0.74 -18.10
CA ALA A 136 12.73 -0.61 -18.48
C ALA A 136 13.42 -1.37 -17.33
N GLU A 137 14.15 -0.67 -16.46
CA GLU A 137 14.73 -1.27 -15.25
C GLU A 137 13.68 -1.55 -14.17
N ILE A 138 12.69 -0.67 -14.03
CA ILE A 138 11.54 -0.85 -13.13
C ILE A 138 10.75 -2.09 -13.54
N ASP A 139 10.49 -2.30 -14.83
CA ASP A 139 9.74 -3.47 -15.32
C ASP A 139 10.45 -4.77 -14.91
N LYS A 140 11.76 -4.86 -15.13
CA LYS A 140 12.56 -6.03 -14.71
C LYS A 140 12.54 -6.26 -13.20
N LEU A 141 12.55 -5.18 -12.40
CA LEU A 141 12.43 -5.27 -10.94
C LEU A 141 11.04 -5.76 -10.54
N GLN A 142 9.98 -5.22 -11.16
CA GLN A 142 8.61 -5.61 -10.88
C GLN A 142 8.35 -7.07 -11.23
N ASP A 143 8.89 -7.57 -12.35
CA ASP A 143 8.78 -8.98 -12.73
C ASP A 143 9.42 -9.91 -11.68
N ARG A 144 10.63 -9.58 -11.20
CA ARG A 144 11.28 -10.35 -10.13
C ARG A 144 10.46 -10.33 -8.83
N LEU A 145 9.97 -9.17 -8.43
CA LEU A 145 9.15 -9.03 -7.22
C LEU A 145 7.84 -9.81 -7.35
N ASN A 146 7.20 -9.77 -8.52
CA ASN A 146 5.97 -10.51 -8.80
C ASN A 146 6.21 -12.02 -8.77
N GLN A 147 7.28 -12.50 -9.40
CA GLN A 147 7.68 -13.91 -9.35
C GLN A 147 7.92 -14.36 -7.91
N TYR A 148 8.70 -13.60 -7.14
CA TYR A 148 8.97 -13.89 -5.73
C TYR A 148 7.67 -13.91 -4.91
N ASN A 149 6.79 -12.92 -5.09
CA ASN A 149 5.51 -12.87 -4.40
C ASN A 149 4.62 -14.09 -4.71
N ALA A 150 4.67 -14.60 -5.93
CA ALA A 150 3.91 -15.77 -6.34
C ALA A 150 4.49 -17.08 -5.78
N SER A 151 5.82 -17.23 -5.75
CA SER A 151 6.51 -18.47 -5.35
C SER A 151 6.77 -18.58 -3.85
N THR A 152 6.93 -17.47 -3.14
CA THR A 152 7.27 -17.47 -1.72
C THR A 152 6.05 -17.78 -0.87
N ARG A 153 6.20 -18.73 0.07
CA ARG A 153 5.15 -19.12 1.02
C ARG A 153 5.36 -18.47 2.37
N VAL A 154 4.26 -18.08 3.01
CA VAL A 154 4.24 -17.59 4.38
C VAL A 154 3.17 -18.32 5.18
N GLU A 155 3.50 -18.66 6.42
CA GLU A 155 2.58 -19.28 7.37
C GLU A 155 1.68 -18.19 7.98
N LEU A 156 0.36 -18.36 7.84
CA LEU A 156 -0.63 -17.51 8.51
C LEU A 156 -1.50 -18.36 9.44
N PRO A 157 -1.84 -17.86 10.65
CA PRO A 157 -2.79 -18.55 11.53
C PRO A 157 -4.17 -18.69 10.88
N GLN A 158 -4.85 -19.81 11.12
CA GLN A 158 -6.19 -20.05 10.58
C GLN A 158 -7.18 -18.93 10.90
N ALA A 159 -7.14 -18.39 12.13
CA ALA A 159 -7.98 -17.27 12.55
C ALA A 159 -7.82 -16.03 11.66
N VAL A 160 -6.62 -15.77 11.13
CA VAL A 160 -6.37 -14.67 10.18
C VAL A 160 -7.05 -14.94 8.85
N LEU A 161 -7.02 -16.19 8.38
CA LEU A 161 -7.66 -16.61 7.14
C LEU A 161 -9.18 -16.54 7.25
N ASP A 162 -9.74 -16.98 8.36
CA ASP A 162 -11.18 -16.94 8.62
C ASP A 162 -11.69 -15.49 8.68
N LEU A 163 -10.95 -14.59 9.34
CA LEU A 163 -11.25 -13.15 9.38
C LEU A 163 -11.08 -12.45 8.03
N ALA A 164 -10.42 -13.09 7.07
CA ALA A 164 -10.26 -12.60 5.71
C ALA A 164 -11.18 -13.28 4.70
N GLY A 165 -11.72 -14.47 4.98
CA GLY A 165 -12.74 -15.16 4.19
C GLY A 165 -13.97 -14.28 4.01
#